data_AF-A0A9E4ZE94-F1
#
_entry.id   AF-A0A9E4ZE94-F1
#
_cell.length_a   1.000
_cell.length_b   1.000
_cell.length_c   1.000
_cell.angle_alpha   90.00
_cell.angle_beta   90.00
_cell.angle_gamma   90.00
#
_symmetry.space_group_name_H-M   'P 1'
#
loop_
_entity.id
_entity.type
_entity.pdbx_description
1 polymer ?
#
loop_
_entity_poly.entity_id
_entity_poly.type
_entity_poly.pdbx_seq_one_letter_code
_entity_poly.pdbx_strand_id
1 'polypeptide(L)'
;MIGYLLEHYINPIIVLFIVSIAFSAGTDTTNGVLFSYLEKVPSIYYMLIIAFGILWIVGIFIYKRRQTQKKGIGLIPTGHPIHGWKILGNIEYKDVLWTMRIPNRTPWSIGKEPLDLDDIDIKIPPICPKCNTELNQKDNVFGLYNWNCPHPKCSYKKRWNFSSWYSERETVKKIAKTDIRSNSKKRRI
;
A
#
# COMPACT_ATOMS: atom_id res chain seq x y z
N MET A 1 0.53 4.52 12.46
CA MET A 1 -0.63 3.87 11.79
C MET A 1 -1.10 2.63 12.56
N ILE A 2 -0.19 1.75 13.00
CA ILE A 2 -0.51 0.61 13.88
C ILE A 2 -1.08 1.05 15.24
N GLY A 3 -0.52 2.11 15.87
CA GLY A 3 -1.04 2.64 17.15
C GLY A 3 -2.49 3.14 17.09
N TYR A 4 -2.89 3.79 15.99
CA TYR A 4 -4.27 4.27 15.83
C TYR A 4 -5.28 3.13 15.65
N LEU A 5 -4.89 2.04 14.98
CA LEU A 5 -5.73 0.84 14.87
C LEU A 5 -5.86 0.12 16.21
N LEU A 6 -4.77 0.06 16.99
CA LEU A 6 -4.78 -0.51 18.34
C LEU A 6 -5.71 0.26 19.28
N GLU A 7 -5.58 1.59 19.34
CA GLU A 7 -6.33 2.41 20.30
C GLU A 7 -7.82 2.55 19.96
N HIS A 8 -8.21 2.61 18.69
CA HIS A 8 -9.61 2.88 18.33
C HIS A 8 -10.41 1.64 17.93
N TYR A 9 -9.75 0.56 17.49
CA TYR A 9 -10.45 -0.65 17.03
C TYR A 9 -10.18 -1.85 17.92
N ILE A 10 -8.95 -2.05 18.40
CA ILE A 10 -8.62 -3.22 19.21
C ILE A 10 -9.09 -3.04 20.66
N ASN A 11 -8.95 -1.84 21.24
CA ASN A 11 -9.44 -1.56 22.60
C ASN A 11 -10.91 -1.90 22.84
N PRO A 12 -11.90 -1.47 22.01
CA PRO A 12 -13.30 -1.81 22.27
C PRO A 12 -13.60 -3.31 22.10
N ILE A 13 -12.87 -4.01 21.21
CA ILE A 13 -12.99 -5.46 21.04
C ILE A 13 -12.43 -6.19 22.26
N ILE A 14 -11.25 -5.78 22.76
CA ILE A 14 -10.65 -6.32 23.97
C ILE A 14 -11.57 -6.06 25.17
N VAL A 15 -12.15 -4.86 25.31
CA VAL A 15 -13.08 -4.56 26.39
C VAL A 15 -14.34 -5.41 26.30
N LEU A 16 -14.92 -5.61 25.11
CA LEU A 16 -16.05 -6.53 24.93
C LEU A 16 -15.70 -7.97 25.32
N PHE A 17 -14.50 -8.42 24.97
CA PHE A 17 -14.01 -9.76 25.32
C PHE A 17 -13.76 -9.90 26.82
N ILE A 18 -13.10 -8.92 27.45
CA ILE A 18 -12.83 -8.89 28.88
C ILE A 18 -14.12 -8.77 29.69
N VAL A 19 -15.08 -7.94 29.25
CA VAL A 19 -16.40 -7.84 29.88
C VAL A 19 -17.13 -9.18 29.79
N SER A 20 -17.08 -9.86 28.63
CA SER A 20 -17.69 -11.19 28.47
C SER A 20 -17.04 -12.24 29.37
N ILE A 21 -15.70 -12.24 29.48
CA ILE A 21 -14.95 -13.14 30.37
C ILE A 21 -15.19 -12.80 31.83
N ALA A 22 -15.23 -11.52 32.21
CA ALA A 22 -15.50 -11.09 33.59
C ALA A 22 -16.92 -11.44 34.02
N PHE A 23 -17.89 -11.33 33.10
CA PHE A 23 -19.27 -11.77 33.33
C PHE A 23 -19.36 -13.31 33.45
N SER A 24 -18.54 -14.05 32.69
CA SER A 24 -18.43 -15.51 32.77
C SER A 24 -17.71 -15.98 34.04
N ALA A 25 -16.65 -15.29 34.48
CA ALA A 25 -15.91 -15.65 35.69
C ALA A 25 -16.69 -15.26 36.96
N GLY A 26 -17.50 -14.19 36.89
CA GLY A 26 -18.43 -13.82 37.96
C GLY A 26 -19.59 -14.80 38.14
N THR A 27 -19.81 -15.72 37.20
CA THR A 27 -20.88 -16.73 37.25
C THR A 27 -20.40 -18.13 37.67
N ASP A 28 -19.09 -18.31 37.89
CA ASP A 28 -18.49 -19.61 38.26
C ASP A 28 -18.67 -20.02 39.72
N THR A 29 -19.57 -19.39 40.48
CA THR A 29 -19.99 -19.94 41.78
C THR A 29 -21.28 -20.75 41.73
N THR A 30 -22.04 -20.80 40.63
CA THR A 30 -23.18 -21.75 40.54
C THR A 30 -23.59 -22.14 39.10
N ASN A 31 -22.99 -23.23 38.61
CA ASN A 31 -23.54 -24.18 37.62
C ASN A 31 -23.68 -23.67 36.17
N GLY A 32 -23.69 -24.57 35.19
CA GLY A 32 -23.68 -24.32 33.72
C GLY A 32 -24.92 -23.63 33.13
N VAL A 33 -25.38 -22.61 33.83
CA VAL A 33 -26.59 -21.83 33.65
C VAL A 33 -26.42 -20.79 32.54
N LEU A 34 -25.17 -20.39 32.21
CA LEU A 34 -24.87 -19.45 31.13
C LEU A 34 -25.38 -19.96 29.77
N PHE A 35 -25.09 -21.22 29.42
CA PHE A 35 -25.57 -21.83 28.17
C PHE A 35 -27.10 -21.96 28.16
N SER A 36 -27.70 -22.28 29.31
CA SER A 36 -29.16 -22.34 29.47
C SER A 36 -29.84 -20.98 29.34
N TYR A 37 -29.18 -19.89 29.74
CA TYR A 37 -29.67 -18.52 29.52
C TYR A 37 -29.54 -18.11 28.06
N LEU A 38 -28.46 -18.51 27.38
CA LEU A 38 -28.30 -18.28 25.95
C LEU A 38 -29.37 -19.03 25.14
N GLU A 39 -29.71 -20.27 25.49
CA GLU A 39 -30.83 -21.00 24.85
C GLU A 39 -32.20 -20.32 25.05
N LYS A 40 -32.39 -19.58 26.15
CA LYS A 40 -33.61 -18.81 26.39
C LYS A 40 -33.70 -17.51 25.59
N VAL A 41 -32.60 -17.06 24.98
CA VAL A 41 -32.62 -15.85 24.15
C VAL A 41 -33.34 -16.16 22.83
N PRO A 42 -34.39 -15.41 22.48
CA PRO A 42 -35.10 -15.60 21.22
C PRO A 42 -34.16 -15.51 20.01
N SER A 43 -34.36 -16.38 19.02
CA SER A 43 -33.51 -16.48 17.81
C SER A 43 -33.34 -15.14 17.05
N ILE A 44 -34.32 -14.23 17.17
CA ILE A 44 -34.29 -12.91 16.56
C ILE A 44 -33.09 -12.07 16.99
N TYR A 45 -32.64 -12.18 18.25
CA TYR A 45 -31.51 -11.40 18.75
C TYR A 45 -30.18 -11.87 18.13
N TYR A 46 -30.01 -13.17 17.92
CA TYR A 46 -28.84 -13.71 17.22
C TYR A 46 -28.78 -13.24 15.78
N MET A 47 -29.92 -13.23 15.07
CA MET A 47 -29.98 -12.70 13.71
C MET A 47 -29.63 -11.21 13.65
N LEU A 48 -30.06 -10.41 14.64
CA LEU A 48 -29.70 -9.00 14.74
C LEU A 48 -28.19 -8.81 14.97
N ILE A 49 -27.58 -9.55 15.91
CA ILE A 49 -26.14 -9.46 16.20
C ILE A 49 -25.32 -9.80 14.95
N ILE A 50 -25.68 -10.87 14.24
CA ILE A 50 -25.02 -11.26 12.99
C ILE A 50 -25.20 -10.19 11.91
N ALA A 51 -26.41 -9.65 11.75
CA ALA A 51 -26.69 -8.59 10.78
C ALA A 51 -25.87 -7.32 11.05
N PHE A 52 -25.79 -6.89 12.32
CA PHE A 52 -24.94 -5.76 12.72
C PHE A 52 -23.45 -6.05 12.48
N GLY A 53 -22.98 -7.27 12.77
CA GLY A 53 -21.61 -7.69 12.48
C GLY A 53 -21.27 -7.61 10.99
N ILE A 54 -22.17 -8.10 10.13
CA ILE A 54 -22.00 -8.03 8.66
C ILE A 54 -21.98 -6.57 8.20
N LEU A 55 -22.94 -5.74 8.64
CA LEU A 55 -22.98 -4.31 8.29
C LEU A 55 -21.70 -3.58 8.73
N TRP A 56 -21.16 -3.90 9.91
CA TRP A 56 -19.94 -3.31 10.41
C TRP A 56 -18.71 -3.69 9.55
N ILE A 57 -18.59 -4.98 9.19
CA ILE A 57 -17.54 -5.47 8.29
C ILE A 57 -17.63 -4.79 6.91
N VAL A 58 -18.85 -4.67 6.35
CA VAL A 58 -19.09 -3.97 5.08
C VAL A 58 -18.70 -2.49 5.20
N GLY A 59 -19.05 -1.82 6.31
CA GLY A 59 -18.67 -0.44 6.60
C GLY A 59 -17.14 -0.24 6.60
N ILE A 60 -16.40 -1.13 7.28
CA ILE A 60 -14.93 -1.12 7.29
C ILE A 60 -14.37 -1.29 5.87
N PHE A 61 -14.94 -2.20 5.09
CA PHE A 61 -14.50 -2.45 3.72
C PHE A 61 -14.71 -1.21 2.83
N ILE A 62 -15.88 -0.57 2.91
CA ILE A 62 -16.19 0.66 2.18
C ILE A 62 -15.26 1.80 2.62
N TYR A 63 -15.07 1.98 3.93
CA TYR A 63 -14.19 3.01 4.48
C TYR A 63 -12.75 2.86 3.97
N LYS A 64 -12.21 1.63 4.05
CA LYS A 64 -10.85 1.32 3.58
C LYS A 64 -10.71 1.58 2.09
N ARG A 65 -11.69 1.14 1.28
CA ARG A 65 -11.69 1.39 -0.17
C ARG A 65 -11.70 2.88 -0.51
N ARG A 66 -12.53 3.68 0.17
CA ARG A 66 -12.58 5.14 0.00
C ARG A 66 -11.26 5.80 0.44
N GLN A 67 -10.64 5.33 1.51
CA GLN A 67 -9.37 5.88 1.96
C GLN A 67 -8.22 5.60 0.96
N THR A 68 -8.19 4.40 0.37
CA THR A 68 -7.23 4.07 -0.69
C THR A 68 -7.45 4.93 -1.94
N GLN A 69 -8.70 5.20 -2.30
CA GLN A 69 -9.00 6.12 -3.41
C GLN A 69 -8.58 7.56 -3.11
N LYS A 70 -8.82 8.08 -1.90
CA LYS A 70 -8.38 9.43 -1.52
C LYS A 70 -6.85 9.57 -1.51
N LYS A 71 -6.11 8.50 -1.20
CA LYS A 71 -4.63 8.49 -1.30
C LYS A 71 -4.12 8.37 -2.74
N GLY A 72 -4.92 7.86 -3.67
CA GLY A 72 -4.63 7.85 -5.11
C GLY A 72 -4.85 9.20 -5.79
N ILE A 73 -5.55 10.14 -5.15
CA ILE A 73 -5.76 11.53 -5.60
C ILE A 73 -4.86 12.49 -4.78
N GLY A 74 -3.77 11.98 -4.21
CA GLY A 74 -2.66 12.86 -3.83
C GLY A 74 -2.06 13.39 -5.12
N LEU A 75 -2.39 14.63 -5.47
CA LEU A 75 -1.84 15.45 -6.56
C LEU A 75 -0.61 14.80 -7.19
N ILE A 76 -0.83 14.02 -8.25
CA ILE A 76 0.25 13.65 -9.15
C ILE A 76 0.81 15.01 -9.60
N PRO A 77 2.10 15.33 -9.39
CA PRO A 77 2.66 16.53 -9.99
C PRO A 77 2.68 16.25 -11.50
N THR A 78 1.58 16.60 -12.18
CA THR A 78 1.44 16.53 -13.63
C THR A 78 2.09 17.74 -14.29
N GLY A 79 3.22 18.20 -13.74
CA GLY A 79 4.16 19.01 -14.49
C GLY A 79 4.85 18.08 -15.47
N HIS A 80 4.26 17.84 -16.64
CA HIS A 80 5.03 17.29 -17.74
C HIS A 80 6.05 18.36 -18.12
N PRO A 81 7.36 18.09 -17.97
CA PRO A 81 8.38 19.06 -18.36
C PRO A 81 8.24 19.34 -19.86
N ILE A 82 8.19 20.62 -20.22
CA ILE A 82 8.02 21.08 -21.61
C ILE A 82 9.10 20.49 -22.54
N HIS A 83 10.28 20.20 -21.99
CA HIS A 83 11.46 19.73 -22.73
C HIS A 83 11.67 18.21 -22.61
N GLY A 84 10.67 17.50 -22.10
CA GLY A 84 10.71 16.06 -21.90
C GLY A 84 11.55 15.62 -20.69
N TRP A 85 11.88 14.34 -20.67
CA TRP A 85 12.56 13.70 -19.55
C TRP A 85 13.95 13.21 -19.96
N LYS A 86 14.93 13.41 -19.09
CA LYS A 86 16.27 12.82 -19.22
C LYS A 86 16.38 11.60 -18.31
N ILE A 87 16.78 10.47 -18.87
CA ILE A 87 16.98 9.22 -18.12
C ILE A 87 18.31 9.29 -17.37
N LEU A 88 18.28 8.98 -16.07
CA LEU A 88 19.47 8.91 -15.22
C LEU A 88 20.04 7.49 -15.11
N GLY A 89 19.17 6.48 -15.16
CA GLY A 89 19.56 5.08 -15.03
C GLY A 89 18.40 4.23 -14.53
N ASN A 90 18.70 2.97 -14.18
CA ASN A 90 17.74 2.04 -13.63
C ASN A 90 18.16 1.62 -12.22
N ILE A 91 17.18 1.40 -11.34
CA ILE A 91 17.37 0.84 -10.00
C ILE A 91 16.55 -0.43 -9.88
N GLU A 92 17.15 -1.50 -9.34
CA GLU A 92 16.45 -2.74 -9.06
C GLU A 92 15.77 -2.65 -7.69
N TYR A 93 14.46 -2.89 -7.65
CA TYR A 93 13.71 -2.94 -6.40
C TYR A 93 12.55 -3.92 -6.52
N LYS A 94 12.47 -4.88 -5.59
CA LYS A 94 11.49 -5.97 -5.61
C LYS A 94 11.51 -6.71 -6.95
N ASP A 95 12.69 -7.17 -7.38
CA ASP A 95 12.90 -8.01 -8.58
C ASP A 95 12.35 -7.40 -9.88
N VAL A 96 12.22 -6.08 -9.94
CA VAL A 96 11.87 -5.34 -11.15
C VAL A 96 12.79 -4.13 -11.27
N LEU A 97 12.95 -3.65 -12.50
CA LEU A 97 13.77 -2.50 -12.82
C LEU A 97 12.90 -1.25 -12.86
N TRP A 98 13.33 -0.22 -12.16
CA TRP A 98 12.67 1.09 -12.15
C TRP A 98 13.56 2.11 -12.83
N THR A 99 13.03 2.81 -13.82
CA THR A 99 13.81 3.85 -14.53
C THR A 99 13.73 5.17 -13.78
N MET A 100 14.88 5.68 -13.38
CA MET A 100 15.05 7.02 -12.82
C MET A 100 15.17 8.04 -13.95
N ARG A 101 14.45 9.15 -13.82
CA ARG A 101 14.46 10.25 -14.77
C ARG A 101 14.38 11.59 -14.06
N ILE A 102 14.82 12.64 -14.73
CA ILE A 102 14.67 14.03 -14.30
C ILE A 102 14.06 14.85 -15.42
N PRO A 103 13.34 15.94 -15.11
CA PRO A 103 12.88 16.87 -16.13
C PRO A 103 14.08 17.44 -16.88
N ASN A 104 13.97 17.52 -18.21
CA ASN A 104 14.96 18.21 -19.01
C ASN A 104 14.82 19.72 -18.75
N ARG A 105 15.91 20.38 -18.36
CA ARG A 105 15.92 21.82 -18.12
C ARG A 105 15.94 22.56 -19.46
N THR A 106 15.39 23.76 -19.49
CA THR A 106 15.33 24.61 -20.68
C THR A 106 16.74 24.83 -21.26
N PRO A 107 16.90 24.92 -22.59
CA PRO A 107 18.20 25.16 -23.22
C PRO A 107 18.81 26.51 -22.84
N TRP A 108 18.01 27.43 -22.27
CA TRP A 108 18.43 28.73 -21.76
C TRP A 108 19.05 28.69 -20.37
N SER A 109 19.12 27.53 -19.68
CA SER A 109 19.87 27.42 -18.43
C SER A 109 21.37 27.43 -18.75
N ILE A 110 21.98 28.61 -18.68
CA ILE A 110 23.41 28.82 -18.91
C ILE A 110 24.17 28.25 -17.69
N GLY A 111 24.52 26.96 -17.74
CA GLY A 111 25.35 26.31 -16.73
C GLY A 111 25.06 24.83 -16.53
N LYS A 112 26.07 24.05 -16.11
CA LYS A 112 25.88 22.72 -15.52
C LYS A 112 25.36 22.90 -14.10
N GLU A 113 24.09 23.25 -13.96
CA GLU A 113 23.48 23.30 -12.64
C GLU A 113 23.55 21.91 -11.97
N PRO A 114 23.82 21.86 -10.66
CA PRO A 114 23.85 20.60 -9.93
C PRO A 114 22.47 19.92 -10.00
N LEU A 115 22.52 18.60 -10.13
CA LEU A 115 21.32 17.76 -10.17
C LEU A 115 20.55 17.94 -8.87
N ASP A 116 19.33 18.49 -8.95
CA ASP A 116 18.46 18.58 -7.79
C ASP A 116 17.88 17.20 -7.49
N LEU A 117 18.06 16.73 -6.26
CA LEU A 117 17.54 15.44 -5.82
C LEU A 117 16.01 15.45 -5.76
N ASP A 118 15.39 16.62 -5.62
CA ASP A 118 13.94 16.74 -5.54
C ASP A 118 13.24 16.58 -6.89
N ASP A 119 13.94 16.91 -7.96
CA ASP A 119 13.53 16.73 -9.36
C ASP A 119 13.54 15.26 -9.82
N ILE A 120 14.14 14.34 -9.03
CA ILE A 120 14.20 12.93 -9.39
C ILE A 120 12.78 12.34 -9.41
N ASP A 121 12.46 11.73 -10.53
CA ASP A 121 11.23 10.98 -10.74
C ASP A 121 11.51 9.54 -11.15
N ILE A 122 10.56 8.66 -10.86
CA ILE A 122 10.57 7.25 -11.26
C ILE A 122 9.51 7.04 -12.33
N LYS A 123 9.94 6.53 -13.49
CA LYS A 123 9.05 6.18 -14.60
C LYS A 123 8.14 5.01 -14.19
N ILE A 124 6.85 5.16 -14.46
CA ILE A 124 5.85 4.09 -14.41
C ILE A 124 5.43 3.82 -15.86
N PRO A 125 5.24 2.56 -16.29
CA PRO A 125 5.39 1.33 -15.51
C PRO A 125 6.86 0.89 -15.27
N PRO A 126 7.14 0.04 -14.27
CA PRO A 126 8.44 -0.61 -14.11
C PRO A 126 8.73 -1.57 -15.26
N ILE A 127 10.01 -1.88 -15.43
CA ILE A 127 10.56 -2.69 -16.50
C ILE A 127 10.87 -4.09 -15.98
N CYS A 128 10.62 -5.09 -16.82
CA CYS A 128 10.98 -6.48 -16.52
C CYS A 128 12.50 -6.69 -16.53
N PRO A 129 13.06 -7.36 -15.51
CA PRO A 129 14.51 -7.59 -15.44
C PRO A 129 15.05 -8.57 -16.49
N LYS A 130 14.17 -9.37 -17.12
CA LYS A 130 14.56 -10.37 -18.12
C LYS A 130 14.47 -9.85 -19.56
N CYS A 131 13.36 -9.19 -19.89
CA CYS A 131 13.00 -8.79 -21.26
C CYS A 131 13.21 -7.29 -21.51
N ASN A 132 13.58 -6.49 -20.48
CA ASN A 132 13.62 -5.03 -20.51
C ASN A 132 12.34 -4.37 -21.09
N THR A 133 11.23 -5.09 -21.06
CA THR A 133 9.92 -4.61 -21.51
C THR A 133 9.15 -4.04 -20.33
N GLU A 134 8.37 -2.99 -20.58
CA GLU A 134 7.42 -2.43 -19.62
C GLU A 134 6.45 -3.52 -19.13
N LEU A 135 6.30 -3.61 -17.81
CA LEU A 135 5.39 -4.56 -17.19
C LEU A 135 3.95 -4.05 -17.30
N ASN A 136 3.01 -4.98 -17.38
CA ASN A 136 1.59 -4.69 -17.23
C ASN A 136 1.14 -5.01 -15.80
N GLN A 137 0.30 -4.16 -15.22
CA GLN A 137 -0.36 -4.41 -13.95
C GLN A 137 -1.80 -4.85 -14.21
N LYS A 138 -2.22 -5.95 -13.56
CA LYS A 138 -3.61 -6.39 -13.51
C LYS A 138 -4.08 -6.39 -12.06
N ASP A 139 -5.25 -5.81 -11.85
CA ASP A 139 -5.92 -5.82 -10.57
C ASP A 139 -6.58 -7.19 -10.37
N ASN A 140 -6.32 -7.80 -9.21
CA ASN A 140 -6.91 -9.07 -8.81
C ASN A 140 -8.01 -8.83 -7.76
N VAL A 141 -8.78 -9.89 -7.50
CA VAL A 141 -9.75 -9.92 -6.40
C VAL A 141 -9.01 -9.64 -5.07
N PHE A 142 -9.67 -8.94 -4.15
CA PHE A 142 -9.14 -8.54 -2.82
C PHE A 142 -8.07 -7.44 -2.80
N GLY A 143 -7.96 -6.62 -3.84
CA GLY A 143 -7.06 -5.46 -3.83
C GLY A 143 -5.59 -5.82 -3.93
N LEU A 144 -5.30 -7.00 -4.49
CA LEU A 144 -3.98 -7.47 -4.84
C LEU A 144 -3.67 -7.12 -6.29
N TYR A 145 -2.38 -6.98 -6.60
CA TYR A 145 -1.89 -6.64 -7.92
C TYR A 145 -1.00 -7.74 -8.46
N ASN A 146 -1.13 -8.02 -9.76
CA ASN A 146 -0.24 -8.91 -10.48
C ASN A 146 0.51 -8.12 -11.55
N TRP A 147 1.81 -8.33 -11.64
CA TRP A 147 2.66 -7.73 -12.67
C TRP A 147 3.14 -8.80 -13.64
N ASN A 148 3.02 -8.58 -14.95
CA ASN A 148 3.43 -9.53 -15.98
C ASN A 148 4.19 -8.86 -17.14
N CYS A 149 5.25 -9.51 -17.66
CA CYS A 149 5.88 -9.07 -18.92
C CYS A 149 4.90 -9.42 -20.07
N PRO A 150 4.51 -8.45 -20.93
CA PRO A 150 3.65 -8.71 -22.09
C PRO A 150 4.40 -9.38 -23.23
N HIS A 151 5.74 -9.42 -23.18
CA HIS A 151 6.55 -10.00 -24.25
C HIS A 151 6.32 -11.52 -24.37
N PRO A 152 5.98 -12.04 -25.56
CA PRO A 152 5.56 -13.44 -25.73
C PRO A 152 6.64 -14.47 -25.37
N LYS A 153 7.92 -14.10 -25.55
CA LYS A 153 9.08 -14.96 -25.19
C LYS A 153 9.51 -14.83 -23.72
N CYS A 154 8.86 -13.98 -22.93
CA CYS A 154 9.22 -13.75 -21.53
C CYS A 154 8.10 -14.22 -20.61
N SER A 155 8.43 -15.15 -19.72
CA SER A 155 7.48 -15.72 -18.75
C SER A 155 7.49 -15.00 -17.39
N TYR A 156 8.12 -13.83 -17.28
CA TYR A 156 8.21 -13.11 -16.02
C TYR A 156 6.82 -12.68 -15.52
N LYS A 157 6.49 -13.12 -14.30
CA LYS A 157 5.24 -12.80 -13.60
C LYS A 157 5.54 -12.64 -12.12
N LYS A 158 5.06 -11.55 -11.53
CA LYS A 158 5.07 -11.31 -10.09
C LYS A 158 3.62 -11.26 -9.61
N ARG A 159 3.24 -12.20 -8.75
CA ARG A 159 1.86 -12.37 -8.28
C ARG A 159 1.73 -11.89 -6.84
N TRP A 160 0.50 -11.54 -6.45
CA TRP A 160 0.13 -11.25 -5.06
C TRP A 160 0.84 -10.03 -4.44
N ASN A 161 1.05 -8.96 -5.22
CA ASN A 161 1.56 -7.72 -4.65
C ASN A 161 0.43 -6.98 -3.89
N PHE A 162 0.69 -6.62 -2.64
CA PHE A 162 -0.23 -5.81 -1.83
C PHE A 162 -0.29 -4.34 -2.27
N SER A 163 0.67 -3.91 -3.09
CA SER A 163 0.92 -2.53 -3.47
C SER A 163 0.86 -2.37 -4.99
N SER A 164 0.25 -1.29 -5.46
CA SER A 164 0.30 -0.91 -6.88
C SER A 164 1.67 -0.31 -7.22
N TRP A 165 2.04 -0.30 -8.50
CA TRP A 165 3.28 0.37 -8.92
C TRP A 165 3.31 1.86 -8.54
N TYR A 166 2.14 2.49 -8.34
CA TYR A 166 2.03 3.90 -7.98
C TYR A 166 2.46 4.11 -6.54
N SER A 167 2.05 3.21 -5.65
CA SER A 167 2.49 3.25 -4.25
C SER A 167 3.97 2.88 -4.09
N GLU A 168 4.48 1.95 -4.89
CA GLU A 168 5.88 1.54 -4.83
C GLU A 168 6.84 2.60 -5.40
N ARG A 169 6.40 3.39 -6.40
CA ARG A 169 7.16 4.51 -6.99
C ARG A 169 7.72 5.45 -5.92
N GLU A 170 6.93 5.82 -4.92
CA GLU A 170 7.37 6.75 -3.86
C GLU A 170 8.45 6.13 -2.97
N THR A 171 8.35 4.84 -2.68
CA THR A 171 9.38 4.10 -1.95
C THR A 171 10.67 4.04 -2.76
N VAL A 172 10.58 3.72 -4.05
CA VAL A 172 11.73 3.66 -4.95
C VAL A 172 12.37 5.03 -5.11
N LYS A 173 11.58 6.11 -5.23
CA LYS A 173 12.08 7.49 -5.29
C LYS A 173 12.91 7.84 -4.06
N LYS A 174 12.47 7.45 -2.85
CA LYS A 174 13.23 7.68 -1.61
C LYS A 174 14.54 6.90 -1.59
N ILE A 175 14.53 5.65 -2.04
CA ILE A 175 15.75 4.82 -2.13
C ILE A 175 16.73 5.44 -3.12
N ALA A 176 16.27 5.80 -4.33
CA ALA A 176 17.07 6.45 -5.36
C ALA A 176 17.74 7.74 -4.87
N LYS A 177 17.00 8.61 -4.17
CA LYS A 177 17.57 9.83 -3.56
C LYS A 177 18.67 9.49 -2.55
N THR A 178 18.46 8.46 -1.75
CA THR A 178 19.41 8.01 -0.72
C THR A 178 20.70 7.48 -1.36
N ASP A 179 20.58 6.67 -2.41
CA ASP A 179 21.72 6.08 -3.14
C ASP A 179 22.54 7.13 -3.87
N ILE A 180 21.91 8.14 -4.46
CA ILE A 180 22.63 9.24 -5.11
C ILE A 180 23.32 10.11 -4.06
N ARG A 181 22.69 10.35 -2.92
CA ARG A 181 23.29 11.11 -1.81
C ARG A 181 24.50 10.39 -1.22
N SER A 182 24.45 9.07 -1.03
CA SER A 182 25.57 8.29 -0.50
C SER A 182 26.74 8.25 -1.49
N ASN A 183 26.46 8.05 -2.78
CA ASN A 183 27.47 8.04 -3.84
C ASN A 183 28.14 9.41 -4.05
N SER A 184 27.38 10.50 -3.97
CA SER A 184 27.95 11.85 -4.09
C SER A 184 28.88 12.21 -2.92
N LYS A 185 28.60 11.72 -1.70
CA LYS A 185 29.49 11.89 -0.54
C LYS A 185 30.80 11.11 -0.69
N LYS A 186 30.72 9.88 -1.22
CA LYS A 186 31.91 9.03 -1.44
C LYS A 186 32.89 9.61 -2.47
N ARG A 187 32.41 10.36 -3.46
CA ARG A 187 33.26 11.00 -4.50
C ARG A 187 33.94 12.30 -4.07
N ARG A 188 33.63 12.84 -2.88
CA ARG A 188 34.24 14.07 -2.34
C ARG A 188 35.34 13.80 -1.32
N ILE A 189 35.60 12.54 -1.00
CA ILE A 189 36.70 12.06 -0.14
C ILE A 189 37.74 11.47 -1.08
#